data_AF-A0A6N2Z7G5-F1
#
_entry.id   AF-A0A6N2Z7G5-F1
#
_cell.length_a   1.000
_cell.length_b   1.000
_cell.length_c   1.000
_cell.angle_alpha   90.00
_cell.angle_beta   90.00
_cell.angle_gamma   90.00
#
_symmetry.space_group_name_H-M   'P 1'
#
loop_
_entity.id
_entity.type
_entity.pdbx_description
1 polymer ?
#
loop_
_entity_poly.entity_id
_entity_poly.type
_entity_poly.pdbx_seq_one_letter_code
_entity_poly.pdbx_strand_id
1 'polypeptide(L)'
;MMVNYEMLSLDSVRKQVVNLLIKSLVKSKKILSTRDLLIFIYDLLVPSKFEKNKITLLDLIPNKIFISRESGEFLKIISYEDPINLRSSYLDKLLITLNTANNIEMFLETYFDKEILEQFDRVFEIYKELNRYSNDAFQIIIRFVFMIGKNEDINKDIYYDKYVQDLYFFNKGELSQYKDLFKKVKFLVYNWNGFAGDNYIYLNKYLNKFNIAEKVYIKESKKGSCSRNSKEVLERFKKNIVIAFKCNDKEETLEIDYQLYEKIEQMQEGYCCTRNDKEKLVLFVEFMQRIILHGNMDEEVIIKEKSTKNTFVLEYNDFGDEKYIFRRENI
;
A
#
# COMPACT_ATOMS: atom_id res chain seq x y z
N MET A 1 24.47 17.48 17.50
CA MET A 1 24.49 18.10 16.16
C MET A 1 25.48 17.39 15.24
N MET A 2 26.75 17.19 15.64
CA MET A 2 27.75 16.48 14.84
C MET A 2 27.35 15.04 14.44
N VAL A 3 26.80 14.25 15.37
CA VAL A 3 26.43 12.85 15.10
C VAL A 3 25.35 12.70 14.01
N ASN A 4 24.29 13.53 14.02
CA ASN A 4 23.25 13.47 12.97
C ASN A 4 23.81 13.89 11.61
N TYR A 5 24.71 14.87 11.58
CA TYR A 5 25.39 15.26 10.36
C TYR A 5 26.30 14.12 9.83
N GLU A 6 27.03 13.44 10.70
CA GLU A 6 27.84 12.26 10.36
C GLU A 6 26.98 11.11 9.85
N MET A 7 25.86 10.81 10.51
CA MET A 7 24.91 9.80 10.06
C MET A 7 24.32 10.15 8.69
N LEU A 8 23.89 11.40 8.47
CA LEU A 8 23.38 11.85 7.17
C LEU A 8 24.47 11.88 6.09
N SER A 9 25.75 11.88 6.47
CA SER A 9 26.87 11.79 5.53
C SER A 9 27.10 10.37 5.01
N LEU A 10 26.54 9.36 5.67
CA LEU A 10 26.57 7.97 5.21
C LEU A 10 25.66 7.79 3.98
N ASP A 11 26.16 7.07 2.99
CA ASP A 11 25.41 6.82 1.76
C ASP A 11 24.16 5.97 1.98
N SER A 12 24.26 4.97 2.87
CA SER A 12 23.14 4.14 3.30
C SER A 12 22.01 4.98 3.91
N VAL A 13 22.34 5.86 4.86
CA VAL A 13 21.34 6.74 5.50
C VAL A 13 20.69 7.67 4.49
N ARG A 14 21.47 8.34 3.62
CA ARG A 14 20.89 9.22 2.60
C ARG A 14 19.93 8.48 1.69
N LYS A 15 20.32 7.30 1.20
CA LYS A 15 19.47 6.45 0.37
C LYS A 15 18.17 6.11 1.09
N GLN A 16 18.22 5.70 2.35
CA GLN A 16 17.02 5.36 3.10
C GLN A 16 16.12 6.55 3.40
N VAL A 17 16.70 7.69 3.77
CA VAL A 17 15.93 8.93 3.97
C VAL A 17 15.22 9.33 2.67
N VAL A 18 15.90 9.26 1.53
CA VAL A 18 15.31 9.56 0.21
C VAL A 18 14.22 8.55 -0.14
N ASN A 19 14.46 7.25 0.06
CA ASN A 19 13.47 6.20 -0.20
C ASN A 19 12.21 6.38 0.64
N LEU A 20 12.35 6.61 1.95
CA LEU A 20 11.25 6.89 2.87
C LEU A 20 10.47 8.14 2.44
N LEU A 21 11.16 9.19 2.03
CA LEU A 21 10.53 10.42 1.55
C LEU A 21 9.73 10.17 0.28
N ILE A 22 10.32 9.52 -0.73
CA ILE A 22 9.63 9.19 -1.99
C ILE A 22 8.42 8.30 -1.71
N LYS A 23 8.59 7.24 -0.91
CA LYS A 23 7.52 6.33 -0.51
C LYS A 23 6.38 7.09 0.15
N SER A 24 6.69 7.93 1.13
CA SER A 24 5.72 8.76 1.83
C SER A 24 4.97 9.72 0.91
N LEU A 25 5.65 10.32 -0.07
CA LEU A 25 5.03 11.20 -1.07
C LEU A 25 4.07 10.45 -1.99
N VAL A 26 4.46 9.26 -2.45
CA VAL A 26 3.62 8.40 -3.29
C VAL A 26 2.36 7.97 -2.54
N LYS A 27 2.51 7.48 -1.29
CA LYS A 27 1.37 6.99 -0.49
C LYS A 27 0.41 8.11 -0.03
N SER A 28 0.95 9.28 0.31
CA SER A 28 0.16 10.42 0.81
C SER A 28 -0.35 11.37 -0.27
N LYS A 29 0.16 11.23 -1.51
CA LYS A 29 -0.10 12.13 -2.65
C LYS A 29 0.32 13.58 -2.45
N LYS A 30 1.08 13.90 -1.40
CA LYS A 30 1.52 15.29 -1.15
C LYS A 30 2.57 15.74 -2.16
N ILE A 31 2.61 17.04 -2.38
CA ILE A 31 3.63 17.70 -3.19
C ILE A 31 4.68 18.25 -2.23
N LEU A 32 5.94 17.93 -2.48
CA LEU A 32 7.06 18.47 -1.71
C LEU A 32 7.48 19.82 -2.29
N SER A 33 7.34 20.89 -1.52
CA SER A 33 7.95 22.18 -1.88
C SER A 33 9.41 22.26 -1.43
N THR A 34 10.18 23.21 -1.99
CA THR A 34 11.55 23.47 -1.56
C THR A 34 11.62 23.87 -0.09
N ARG A 35 10.65 24.66 0.40
CA ARG A 35 10.59 25.07 1.81
C ARG A 35 10.42 23.84 2.71
N ASP A 36 9.52 22.95 2.34
CA ASP A 36 9.24 21.76 3.12
C ASP A 36 10.43 20.81 3.19
N LEU A 37 11.16 20.67 2.08
CA LEU A 37 12.40 19.90 2.06
C LEU A 37 13.46 20.49 3.00
N LEU A 38 13.63 21.81 3.02
CA LEU A 38 14.58 22.47 3.92
C LEU A 38 14.18 22.30 5.39
N ILE A 39 12.90 22.44 5.71
CA ILE A 39 12.36 22.17 7.06
C ILE A 39 12.60 20.72 7.44
N PHE A 40 12.34 19.77 6.55
CA PHE A 40 12.59 18.36 6.78
C PHE A 40 14.06 18.07 7.10
N ILE A 41 15.00 18.62 6.32
CA ILE A 41 16.44 18.45 6.57
C ILE A 41 16.83 19.08 7.91
N TYR A 42 16.33 20.28 8.21
CA TYR A 42 16.58 20.95 9.49
C TYR A 42 16.07 20.09 10.66
N ASP A 43 14.83 19.61 10.58
CA ASP A 43 14.21 18.78 11.61
C ASP A 43 14.95 17.44 11.79
N LEU A 44 15.60 16.89 10.77
CA LEU A 44 16.46 15.71 10.94
C LEU A 44 17.76 16.05 11.70
N LEU A 45 18.41 17.15 11.35
CA LEU A 45 19.74 17.50 11.88
C LEU A 45 19.70 18.08 13.30
N VAL A 46 18.71 18.92 13.62
CA VAL A 46 18.73 19.74 14.84
C VAL A 46 17.87 19.13 15.95
N PRO A 47 18.45 18.70 17.08
CA PRO A 47 17.72 17.97 18.14
C PRO A 47 16.54 18.76 18.71
N SER A 48 15.52 18.03 19.17
CA SER A 48 14.24 18.57 19.65
C SER A 48 14.40 19.41 20.92
N LYS A 49 15.35 19.03 21.78
CA LYS A 49 15.69 19.71 23.03
C LYS A 49 17.19 19.94 23.08
N PHE A 50 17.58 21.18 23.38
CA PHE A 50 18.98 21.53 23.60
C PHE A 50 19.38 21.19 25.04
N GLU A 51 19.52 19.92 25.35
CA GLU A 51 20.23 19.50 26.57
C GLU A 51 21.73 19.48 26.25
N LYS A 52 22.49 20.41 26.87
CA LYS A 52 23.95 20.44 26.71
C LYS A 52 24.51 19.08 27.17
N ASN A 53 25.26 18.44 26.27
CA ASN A 53 26.12 17.28 26.52
C ASN A 53 25.44 15.91 26.70
N LYS A 54 24.15 15.75 26.42
CA LYS A 54 23.49 14.44 26.43
C LYS A 54 23.06 14.02 25.02
N ILE A 55 23.58 12.89 24.55
CA ILE A 55 23.08 12.25 23.33
C ILE A 55 21.86 11.42 23.74
N THR A 56 20.69 11.79 23.24
CA THR A 56 19.50 10.95 23.37
C THR A 56 19.36 10.13 22.09
N LEU A 57 19.31 8.80 22.20
CA LEU A 57 19.17 7.92 21.02
C LEU A 57 17.91 8.23 20.19
N LEU A 58 16.88 8.78 20.83
CA LEU A 58 15.64 9.23 20.19
C LEU A 58 15.81 10.48 19.31
N ASP A 59 16.80 11.34 19.61
CA ASP A 59 17.11 12.54 18.82
C ASP A 59 18.05 12.23 17.63
N LEU A 60 18.51 10.98 17.50
CA LEU A 60 19.33 10.53 16.38
C LEU A 60 18.46 10.19 15.17
N ILE A 61 18.97 10.46 13.95
CA ILE A 61 18.23 10.28 12.69
C ILE A 61 17.43 8.96 12.63
N PRO A 62 18.02 7.80 12.99
CA PRO A 62 17.29 6.53 12.92
C PRO A 62 15.99 6.51 13.70
N ASN A 63 15.92 7.20 14.83
CA ASN A 63 14.71 7.25 15.65
C ASN A 63 13.85 8.47 15.35
N LYS A 64 14.52 9.62 15.21
CA LYS A 64 13.87 10.91 15.12
C LYS A 64 12.92 11.02 13.95
N ILE A 65 13.28 10.45 12.81
CA ILE A 65 12.47 10.48 11.60
C ILE A 65 11.09 9.82 11.78
N PHE A 66 10.94 8.93 12.77
CA PHE A 66 9.70 8.19 13.02
C PHE A 66 8.92 8.65 14.26
N ILE A 67 9.58 9.24 15.26
CA ILE A 67 8.93 9.64 16.53
C ILE A 67 8.27 11.02 16.45
N SER A 68 8.71 11.85 15.51
CA SER A 68 8.45 13.29 15.49
C SER A 68 7.03 13.63 15.00
N ARG A 69 6.05 13.39 15.87
CA ARG A 69 4.63 13.73 15.64
C ARG A 69 4.32 15.22 15.75
N GLU A 70 5.22 15.99 16.38
CA GLU A 70 5.11 17.44 16.60
C GLU A 70 5.95 18.30 15.63
N SER A 71 6.69 17.67 14.71
CA SER A 71 7.54 18.36 13.73
C SER A 71 6.82 18.66 12.42
N GLY A 72 7.56 19.13 11.39
CA GLY A 72 7.02 19.43 10.08
C GLY A 72 6.16 18.31 9.48
N GLU A 73 5.22 18.71 8.62
CA GLU A 73 4.18 17.84 8.06
C GLU A 73 4.71 16.55 7.41
N PHE A 74 5.91 16.57 6.83
CA PHE A 74 6.51 15.41 6.16
C PHE A 74 7.05 14.35 7.12
N LEU A 75 7.63 14.76 8.26
CA LEU A 75 8.03 13.81 9.29
C LEU A 75 6.83 13.08 9.89
N LYS A 76 5.71 13.78 10.04
CA LYS A 76 4.45 13.15 10.44
C LYS A 76 3.99 12.09 9.44
N ILE A 77 4.16 12.32 8.13
CA ILE A 77 3.81 11.31 7.12
C ILE A 77 4.79 10.13 7.17
N ILE A 78 6.10 10.41 7.24
CA ILE A 78 7.15 9.38 7.29
C ILE A 78 7.02 8.53 8.57
N SER A 79 6.51 9.08 9.67
CA SER A 79 6.26 8.32 10.90
C SER A 79 5.31 7.13 10.71
N TYR A 80 4.44 7.14 9.69
CA TYR A 80 3.59 6.00 9.35
C TYR A 80 4.36 4.87 8.65
N GLU A 81 5.54 5.16 8.10
CA GLU A 81 6.46 4.20 7.48
C GLU A 81 7.49 3.65 8.46
N ASP A 82 7.24 3.77 9.77
CA ASP A 82 8.12 3.24 10.81
C ASP A 82 8.27 1.71 10.67
N PRO A 83 9.51 1.18 10.55
CA PRO A 83 9.76 -0.24 10.37
C PRO A 83 9.19 -1.12 11.49
N ILE A 84 8.95 -0.58 12.69
CA ILE A 84 8.34 -1.34 13.79
C ILE A 84 6.91 -1.82 13.47
N ASN A 85 6.23 -1.17 12.52
CA ASN A 85 4.87 -1.52 12.11
C ASN A 85 4.84 -2.56 10.99
N LEU A 86 5.99 -2.89 10.39
CA LEU A 86 6.07 -3.89 9.33
C LEU A 86 5.92 -5.28 9.94
N ARG A 87 5.08 -6.11 9.32
CA ARG A 87 5.04 -7.54 9.62
C ARG A 87 5.99 -8.25 8.67
N SER A 88 7.17 -8.62 9.15
CA SER A 88 8.13 -9.39 8.37
C SER A 88 8.76 -10.49 9.21
N SER A 89 8.98 -11.65 8.60
CA SER A 89 9.70 -12.76 9.22
C SER A 89 11.13 -12.38 9.61
N TYR A 90 11.68 -11.36 8.96
CA TYR A 90 12.97 -10.79 9.31
C TYR A 90 12.93 -10.06 10.66
N LEU A 91 11.94 -9.19 10.89
CA LEU A 91 11.78 -8.50 12.16
C LEU A 91 11.52 -9.49 13.31
N ASP A 92 10.72 -10.53 13.06
CA ASP A 92 10.50 -11.60 14.03
C ASP A 92 11.82 -12.29 14.41
N LYS A 93 12.65 -12.66 13.41
CA LYS A 93 13.98 -13.24 13.64
C LYS A 93 14.89 -12.29 14.42
N LEU A 94 14.95 -11.03 14.02
CA LEU A 94 15.76 -10.01 14.71
C LEU A 94 15.34 -9.88 16.18
N LEU A 95 14.05 -9.83 16.46
CA LEU A 95 13.51 -9.77 17.82
C LEU A 95 13.85 -11.04 18.62
N ILE A 96 13.75 -12.22 18.03
CA ILE A 96 14.14 -13.48 18.68
C ILE A 96 15.64 -13.46 18.99
N THR A 97 16.48 -13.12 18.00
CA THR A 97 17.94 -13.08 18.17
C THR A 97 18.33 -12.10 19.26
N LEU A 98 17.74 -10.90 19.28
CA LEU A 98 18.02 -9.89 20.30
C LEU A 98 17.58 -10.35 21.71
N ASN A 99 16.40 -10.97 21.84
CA ASN A 99 15.91 -11.46 23.14
C ASN A 99 16.72 -12.63 23.70
N THR A 100 17.26 -13.48 22.82
CA THR A 100 18.04 -14.68 23.17
C THR A 100 19.55 -14.43 23.22
N ALA A 101 20.01 -13.25 22.80
CA ALA A 101 21.42 -12.90 22.79
C ALA A 101 22.00 -12.85 24.20
N ASN A 102 22.89 -13.79 24.51
CA ASN A 102 23.69 -13.75 25.73
C ASN A 102 24.76 -12.64 25.70
N ASN A 103 25.16 -12.22 24.50
CA ASN A 103 26.16 -11.20 24.25
C ASN A 103 25.61 -10.19 23.23
N ILE A 104 25.51 -8.91 23.62
CA ILE A 104 24.94 -7.86 22.79
C ILE A 104 25.91 -7.40 21.69
N GLU A 105 27.23 -7.45 21.92
CA GLU A 105 28.25 -7.18 20.90
C GLU A 105 28.11 -8.14 19.72
N MET A 106 27.95 -9.44 19.98
CA MET A 106 27.75 -10.42 18.90
C MET A 106 26.49 -10.13 18.07
N PHE A 107 25.42 -9.67 18.73
CA PHE A 107 24.23 -9.20 18.03
C PHE A 107 24.57 -8.00 17.15
N LEU A 108 25.22 -6.97 17.70
CA LEU A 108 25.58 -5.76 16.94
C LEU A 108 26.47 -6.07 15.73
N GLU A 109 27.49 -6.91 15.88
CA GLU A 109 28.39 -7.35 14.80
C GLU A 109 27.67 -8.12 13.68
N THR A 110 26.58 -8.81 14.02
CA THR A 110 25.73 -9.53 13.05
C THR A 110 24.99 -8.55 12.14
N TYR A 111 24.53 -7.40 12.66
CA TYR A 111 23.65 -6.48 11.93
C TYR A 111 24.34 -5.20 11.43
N PHE A 112 25.51 -4.82 11.95
CA PHE A 112 26.21 -3.58 11.60
C PHE A 112 27.66 -3.82 11.19
N ASP A 113 28.14 -3.06 10.20
CA ASP A 113 29.53 -3.15 9.75
C ASP A 113 30.47 -2.69 10.85
N LYS A 114 31.67 -3.29 10.91
CA LYS A 114 32.65 -2.98 11.95
C LYS A 114 33.00 -1.49 11.96
N GLU A 115 33.14 -0.90 10.78
CA GLU A 115 33.38 0.52 10.58
C GLU A 115 32.27 1.39 11.17
N ILE A 116 31.00 0.98 11.05
CA ILE A 116 29.85 1.68 11.63
C ILE A 116 29.86 1.57 13.15
N LEU A 117 30.16 0.39 13.69
CA LEU A 117 30.28 0.18 15.13
C LEU A 117 31.42 1.03 15.72
N GLU A 118 32.57 1.08 15.06
CA GLU A 118 33.72 1.89 15.48
C GLU A 118 33.42 3.40 15.36
N GLN A 119 32.81 3.85 14.26
CA GLN A 119 32.48 5.25 14.02
C GLN A 119 31.46 5.79 15.03
N PHE A 120 30.47 4.97 15.41
CA PHE A 120 29.40 5.35 16.33
C PHE A 120 29.48 4.61 17.67
N ASP A 121 30.68 4.25 18.12
CA ASP A 121 30.92 3.45 19.32
C ASP A 121 30.17 4.00 20.55
N ARG A 122 30.31 5.31 20.80
CA ARG A 122 29.58 5.99 21.89
C ARG A 122 28.05 5.85 21.79
N VAL A 123 27.48 5.80 20.59
CA VAL A 123 26.04 5.60 20.40
C VAL A 123 25.64 4.19 20.81
N PHE A 124 26.43 3.19 20.41
CA PHE A 124 26.16 1.80 20.75
C PHE A 124 26.46 1.49 22.22
N GLU A 125 27.43 2.15 22.85
CA GLU A 125 27.64 2.09 24.31
C GLU A 125 26.41 2.58 25.08
N ILE A 126 25.85 3.75 24.71
CA ILE A 126 24.61 4.25 25.32
C ILE A 126 23.46 3.26 25.11
N TYR A 127 23.40 2.60 23.95
CA TYR A 127 22.39 1.57 23.70
C TYR A 127 22.57 0.34 24.61
N LYS A 128 23.80 -0.11 24.84
CA LYS A 128 24.11 -1.26 25.72
C LYS A 128 23.74 -1.00 27.19
N GLU A 129 23.80 0.25 27.63
CA GLU A 129 23.37 0.67 28.97
C GLU A 129 21.84 0.64 29.15
N LEU A 130 21.05 0.59 28.06
CA LEU A 130 19.60 0.48 28.16
C LEU A 130 19.18 -0.89 28.70
N ASN A 131 18.01 -0.92 29.34
CA ASN A 131 17.34 -2.19 29.59
C ASN A 131 16.97 -2.83 28.24
N ARG A 132 17.78 -3.78 27.79
CA ARG A 132 17.62 -4.50 26.50
C ARG A 132 16.28 -5.22 26.35
N TYR A 133 15.56 -5.45 27.45
CA TYR A 133 14.24 -6.07 27.46
C TYR A 133 13.10 -5.06 27.42
N SER A 134 13.39 -3.75 27.41
CA SER A 134 12.38 -2.71 27.28
C SER A 134 11.91 -2.57 25.83
N ASN A 135 10.61 -2.27 25.65
CA ASN A 135 10.03 -1.97 24.35
C ASN A 135 10.76 -0.81 23.63
N ASP A 136 11.27 0.16 24.40
CA ASP A 136 11.99 1.30 23.83
C ASP A 136 13.33 0.88 23.23
N ALA A 137 14.08 0.00 23.90
CA ALA A 137 15.33 -0.54 23.35
C ALA A 137 15.08 -1.30 22.04
N PHE A 138 14.02 -2.12 21.97
CA PHE A 138 13.64 -2.85 20.75
C PHE A 138 13.33 -1.91 19.58
N GLN A 139 12.51 -0.89 19.82
CA GLN A 139 12.14 0.06 18.76
C GLN A 139 13.36 0.84 18.26
N ILE A 140 14.23 1.26 19.20
CA ILE A 140 15.46 1.98 18.87
C ILE A 140 16.32 1.15 17.94
N ILE A 141 16.65 -0.08 18.32
CA ILE A 141 17.60 -0.89 17.56
C ILE A 141 17.04 -1.35 16.21
N ILE A 142 15.74 -1.66 16.12
CA ILE A 142 15.09 -1.99 14.85
C ILE A 142 15.26 -0.84 13.85
N ARG A 143 15.03 0.39 14.30
CA ARG A 143 15.18 1.57 13.44
C ARG A 143 16.64 1.85 13.07
N PHE A 144 17.58 1.57 13.97
CA PHE A 144 19.01 1.59 13.65
C PHE A 144 19.36 0.56 12.58
N VAL A 145 18.94 -0.71 12.74
CA VAL A 145 19.17 -1.76 11.73
C VAL A 145 18.52 -1.38 10.40
N PHE A 146 17.34 -0.78 10.41
CA PHE A 146 16.66 -0.30 9.21
C PHE A 146 17.47 0.78 8.47
N MET A 147 18.03 1.75 9.19
CA MET A 147 18.72 2.89 8.58
C MET A 147 20.18 2.63 8.20
N ILE A 148 20.91 1.90 9.04
CA ILE A 148 22.38 1.71 8.91
C ILE A 148 22.83 0.25 9.01
N GLY A 149 21.89 -0.70 9.14
CA GLY A 149 22.23 -2.12 9.18
C GLY A 149 22.61 -2.68 7.81
N LYS A 150 23.28 -3.83 7.81
CA LYS A 150 23.74 -4.54 6.60
C LYS A 150 22.62 -5.14 5.76
N ASN A 151 21.41 -5.27 6.30
CA ASN A 151 20.39 -6.13 5.71
C ASN A 151 19.30 -5.33 4.99
N GLU A 152 19.18 -5.56 3.68
CA GLU A 152 18.22 -4.86 2.83
C GLU A 152 16.77 -5.35 3.02
N ASP A 153 16.55 -6.57 3.54
CA ASP A 153 15.23 -7.19 3.61
C ASP A 153 14.24 -6.46 4.52
N ILE A 154 14.74 -5.76 5.54
CA ILE A 154 13.90 -4.96 6.46
C ILE A 154 13.20 -3.80 5.72
N ASN A 155 13.65 -3.42 4.53
CA ASN A 155 13.11 -2.30 3.75
C ASN A 155 12.01 -2.69 2.77
N LYS A 156 11.71 -3.99 2.62
CA LYS A 156 10.81 -4.47 1.56
C LYS A 156 9.34 -4.26 1.92
N ASP A 157 8.68 -3.41 1.14
CA ASP A 157 7.23 -3.23 1.13
C ASP A 157 6.70 -3.76 -0.20
N ILE A 158 6.30 -5.04 -0.19
CA ILE A 158 6.00 -5.79 -1.41
C ILE A 158 4.90 -5.12 -2.24
N TYR A 159 3.88 -4.54 -1.61
CA TYR A 159 2.81 -3.87 -2.33
C TYR A 159 3.26 -2.53 -2.92
N TYR A 160 4.09 -1.78 -2.19
CA TYR A 160 4.70 -0.55 -2.71
C TYR A 160 5.63 -0.82 -3.89
N ASP A 161 6.49 -1.83 -3.80
CA ASP A 161 7.44 -2.18 -4.85
C ASP A 161 6.69 -2.60 -6.13
N LYS A 162 5.66 -3.44 -6.00
CA LYS A 162 4.77 -3.81 -7.12
C LYS A 162 4.08 -2.59 -7.73
N TYR A 163 3.55 -1.70 -6.91
CA TYR A 163 2.88 -0.49 -7.40
C TYR A 163 3.82 0.43 -8.18
N VAL A 164 5.02 0.70 -7.66
CA VAL A 164 6.01 1.55 -8.33
C VAL A 164 6.48 0.93 -9.65
N GLN A 165 6.64 -0.39 -9.69
CA GLN A 165 6.97 -1.13 -10.90
C GLN A 165 5.87 -1.00 -11.96
N ASP A 166 4.61 -1.25 -11.59
CA ASP A 166 3.46 -1.09 -12.48
C ASP A 166 3.29 0.36 -12.93
N LEU A 167 3.51 1.32 -12.04
CA LEU A 167 3.45 2.76 -12.34
C LEU A 167 4.53 3.17 -13.34
N TYR A 168 5.73 2.63 -13.22
CA TYR A 168 6.82 2.85 -14.16
C TYR A 168 6.46 2.33 -15.55
N PHE A 169 6.00 1.08 -15.66
CA PHE A 169 5.62 0.50 -16.95
C PHE A 169 4.37 1.17 -17.55
N PHE A 170 3.42 1.58 -16.71
CA PHE A 170 2.29 2.39 -17.14
C PHE A 170 2.75 3.70 -17.79
N ASN A 171 3.68 4.41 -17.16
CA ASN A 171 4.23 5.66 -17.71
C ASN A 171 5.13 5.44 -18.93
N LYS A 172 5.76 4.28 -19.09
CA LYS A 172 6.44 3.89 -20.34
C LYS A 172 5.48 3.48 -21.47
N GLY A 173 4.19 3.28 -21.18
CA GLY A 173 3.23 2.76 -22.16
C GLY A 173 3.42 1.28 -22.48
N GLU A 174 4.04 0.51 -21.58
CA GLU A 174 4.32 -0.93 -21.76
C GLU A 174 3.22 -1.81 -21.16
N LEU A 175 2.03 -1.77 -21.78
CA LEU A 175 0.81 -2.44 -21.28
C LEU A 175 0.98 -3.93 -20.94
N SER A 176 1.85 -4.65 -21.66
CA SER A 176 2.11 -6.06 -21.39
C SER A 176 2.69 -6.34 -20.00
N GLN A 177 3.37 -5.36 -19.39
CA GLN A 177 4.06 -5.52 -18.11
C GLN A 177 3.12 -5.37 -16.91
N TYR A 178 2.12 -4.48 -17.00
CA TYR A 178 1.13 -4.26 -15.93
C TYR A 178 -0.26 -4.84 -16.25
N LYS A 179 -0.37 -5.71 -17.26
CA LYS A 179 -1.65 -6.35 -17.66
C LYS A 179 -2.28 -7.18 -16.53
N ASP A 180 -1.47 -7.64 -15.57
CA ASP A 180 -1.96 -8.42 -14.43
C ASP A 180 -2.87 -7.57 -13.53
N LEU A 181 -2.63 -6.26 -13.44
CA LEU A 181 -3.50 -5.33 -12.73
C LEU A 181 -4.93 -5.33 -13.28
N PHE A 182 -5.11 -5.48 -14.60
CA PHE A 182 -6.45 -5.60 -15.19
C PHE A 182 -7.15 -6.88 -14.71
N LYS A 183 -6.43 -8.00 -14.60
CA LYS A 183 -7.01 -9.25 -14.09
C LYS A 183 -7.42 -9.11 -12.63
N LYS A 184 -6.56 -8.50 -11.81
CA LYS A 184 -6.84 -8.25 -10.39
C LYS A 184 -8.06 -7.36 -10.22
N VAL A 185 -8.16 -6.26 -10.97
CA VAL A 185 -9.33 -5.38 -10.90
C VAL A 185 -10.58 -6.10 -11.41
N LYS A 186 -10.51 -6.81 -12.53
CA LYS A 186 -11.64 -7.59 -13.06
C LYS A 186 -12.16 -8.61 -12.06
N PHE A 187 -11.27 -9.34 -11.39
CA PHE A 187 -11.65 -10.22 -10.29
C PHE A 187 -12.39 -9.46 -9.19
N LEU A 188 -11.89 -8.28 -8.79
CA LEU A 188 -12.53 -7.48 -7.75
C LEU A 188 -13.88 -6.93 -8.16
N VAL A 189 -14.08 -6.54 -9.42
CA VAL A 189 -15.39 -6.13 -9.92
C VAL A 189 -16.44 -7.20 -9.65
N TYR A 190 -16.14 -8.46 -9.98
CA TYR A 190 -17.07 -9.57 -9.77
C TYR A 190 -17.20 -10.02 -8.32
N ASN A 191 -16.24 -9.68 -7.45
CA ASN A 191 -16.21 -10.14 -6.06
C ASN A 191 -16.44 -9.03 -5.02
N TRP A 192 -16.65 -7.77 -5.44
CA TRP A 192 -16.74 -6.60 -4.56
C TRP A 192 -17.81 -6.71 -3.47
N ASN A 193 -18.93 -7.34 -3.81
CA ASN A 193 -20.05 -7.61 -2.93
C ASN A 193 -20.23 -9.11 -2.64
N GLY A 194 -19.18 -9.91 -2.89
CA GLY A 194 -19.19 -11.37 -2.80
C GLY A 194 -19.37 -12.03 -4.17
N PHE A 195 -19.06 -13.32 -4.23
CA PHE A 195 -19.15 -14.11 -5.46
C PHE A 195 -20.61 -14.40 -5.84
N ALA A 196 -21.06 -13.86 -6.95
CA ALA A 196 -22.41 -14.07 -7.48
C ALA A 196 -22.48 -15.17 -8.56
N GLY A 197 -21.35 -15.68 -9.02
CA GLY A 197 -21.24 -16.54 -10.20
C GLY A 197 -20.48 -15.83 -11.33
N ASP A 198 -20.16 -16.57 -12.39
CA ASP A 198 -19.37 -16.05 -13.50
C ASP A 198 -20.10 -14.92 -14.23
N ASN A 199 -19.43 -13.78 -14.38
CA ASN A 199 -19.96 -12.56 -14.98
C ASN A 199 -21.17 -11.94 -14.24
N TYR A 200 -21.41 -12.31 -12.98
CA TYR A 200 -22.46 -11.70 -12.18
C TYR A 200 -21.89 -10.78 -11.09
N ILE A 201 -22.55 -9.67 -10.83
CA ILE A 201 -22.21 -8.72 -9.77
C ILE A 201 -23.40 -8.57 -8.84
N TYR A 202 -23.20 -8.74 -7.53
CA TYR A 202 -24.24 -8.42 -6.55
C TYR A 202 -24.44 -6.90 -6.43
N LEU A 203 -25.69 -6.48 -6.60
CA LEU A 203 -26.11 -5.08 -6.52
C LEU A 203 -26.24 -4.60 -5.07
N ASN A 204 -26.70 -5.50 -4.20
CA ASN A 204 -27.08 -5.18 -2.82
C ASN A 204 -26.35 -6.07 -1.82
N LYS A 205 -25.78 -5.47 -0.76
CA LYS A 205 -25.32 -6.21 0.44
C LYS A 205 -26.42 -6.37 1.51
N TYR A 206 -27.44 -5.50 1.49
CA TYR A 206 -28.30 -5.23 2.66
C TYR A 206 -29.70 -5.86 2.64
N LEU A 207 -30.07 -6.60 1.60
CA LEU A 207 -31.31 -7.37 1.65
C LEU A 207 -31.11 -8.57 2.61
N ASN A 208 -31.89 -8.64 3.69
CA ASN A 208 -31.65 -9.62 4.76
C ASN A 208 -31.86 -11.08 4.29
N LYS A 209 -32.75 -11.32 3.33
CA LYS A 209 -33.12 -12.68 2.88
C LYS A 209 -32.58 -13.05 1.49
N PHE A 210 -32.33 -12.06 0.65
CA PHE A 210 -31.98 -12.27 -0.76
C PHE A 210 -30.73 -11.50 -1.14
N ASN A 211 -30.00 -11.99 -2.13
CA ASN A 211 -29.02 -11.20 -2.88
C ASN A 211 -29.54 -11.05 -4.31
N ILE A 212 -29.44 -9.84 -4.85
CA ILE A 212 -29.79 -9.56 -6.25
C ILE A 212 -28.49 -9.37 -7.01
N ALA A 213 -28.34 -10.11 -8.09
CA ALA A 213 -27.20 -10.06 -8.98
C ALA A 213 -27.66 -9.75 -10.41
N GLU A 214 -26.80 -9.03 -11.11
CA GLU A 214 -26.98 -8.68 -12.51
C GLU A 214 -25.80 -9.20 -13.31
N LYS A 215 -26.06 -9.57 -14.55
CA LYS A 215 -25.03 -10.02 -15.48
C LYS A 215 -24.30 -8.83 -16.09
N VAL A 216 -22.99 -8.82 -15.99
CA VAL A 216 -22.15 -7.75 -16.56
C VAL A 216 -20.94 -8.36 -17.24
N TYR A 217 -20.79 -8.07 -18.53
CA TYR A 217 -19.63 -8.49 -19.32
C TYR A 217 -18.63 -7.36 -19.47
N ILE A 218 -17.45 -7.53 -18.87
CA ILE A 218 -16.36 -6.56 -18.98
C ILE A 218 -15.16 -7.13 -19.74
N LYS A 219 -14.63 -6.34 -20.66
CA LYS A 219 -13.42 -6.64 -21.44
C LYS A 219 -12.39 -5.53 -21.26
N GLU A 220 -11.12 -5.90 -21.21
CA GLU A 220 -10.02 -4.95 -21.03
C GLU A 220 -9.97 -3.97 -22.22
N SER A 221 -9.86 -2.68 -21.94
CA SER A 221 -9.67 -1.63 -22.94
C SER A 221 -8.30 -0.96 -22.78
N LYS A 222 -7.75 -0.48 -23.89
CA LYS A 222 -6.51 0.30 -23.91
C LYS A 222 -6.72 1.77 -23.58
N LYS A 223 -7.97 2.24 -23.45
CA LYS A 223 -8.28 3.63 -23.11
C LYS A 223 -7.57 4.05 -21.82
N GLY A 224 -6.98 5.24 -21.81
CA GLY A 224 -6.22 5.77 -20.67
C GLY A 224 -4.75 5.34 -20.59
N SER A 225 -4.32 4.33 -21.37
CA SER A 225 -2.92 3.90 -21.44
C SER A 225 -2.02 5.03 -21.95
N CYS A 226 -0.81 5.14 -21.42
CA CYS A 226 0.17 6.10 -21.92
C CYS A 226 0.74 5.66 -23.28
N SER A 227 1.15 6.65 -24.08
CA SER A 227 1.93 6.42 -25.28
C SER A 227 3.30 5.83 -24.94
N ARG A 228 3.87 5.05 -25.86
CA ARG A 228 5.16 4.40 -25.63
C ARG A 228 6.28 5.43 -25.45
N ASN A 229 7.08 5.27 -24.41
CA ASN A 229 8.25 6.10 -24.13
C ASN A 229 9.51 5.21 -24.09
N SER A 230 10.50 5.55 -24.92
CA SER A 230 11.76 4.80 -25.01
C SER A 230 12.77 5.16 -23.91
N LYS A 231 12.63 6.32 -23.26
CA LYS A 231 13.56 6.76 -22.21
C LYS A 231 13.50 5.82 -21.01
N GLU A 232 14.66 5.43 -20.49
CA GLU A 232 14.76 4.64 -19.25
C GLU A 232 14.40 5.48 -18.02
N VAL A 233 14.88 6.73 -17.97
CA VAL A 233 14.59 7.65 -16.87
C VAL A 233 13.44 8.58 -17.27
N LEU A 234 12.40 8.61 -16.43
CA LEU A 234 11.21 9.42 -16.63
C LEU A 234 11.25 10.67 -15.74
N GLU A 235 11.58 11.82 -16.31
CA GLU A 235 11.59 13.11 -15.59
C GLU A 235 10.19 13.63 -15.24
N ARG A 236 9.19 13.24 -16.02
CA ARG A 236 7.78 13.58 -15.82
C ARG A 236 6.94 12.33 -15.99
N PHE A 237 6.09 12.06 -15.01
CA PHE A 237 5.23 10.89 -14.97
C PHE A 237 3.91 11.20 -14.29
N LYS A 238 2.86 10.46 -14.67
CA LYS A 238 1.57 10.43 -13.97
C LYS A 238 1.75 9.67 -12.67
N LYS A 239 1.13 10.18 -11.60
CA LYS A 239 1.21 9.60 -10.26
C LYS A 239 0.27 8.41 -10.04
N ASN A 240 -0.74 8.27 -10.88
CA ASN A 240 -1.75 7.21 -10.79
C ASN A 240 -1.79 6.40 -12.09
N ILE A 241 -2.14 5.13 -11.97
CA ILE A 241 -2.30 4.22 -13.11
C ILE A 241 -3.75 4.32 -13.58
N VAL A 242 -3.97 4.49 -14.89
CA VAL A 242 -5.33 4.48 -15.45
C VAL A 242 -5.54 3.19 -16.21
N ILE A 243 -6.56 2.44 -15.83
CA ILE A 243 -7.02 1.26 -16.56
C ILE A 243 -8.45 1.48 -17.05
N ALA A 244 -8.86 0.72 -18.06
CA ALA A 244 -10.20 0.82 -18.61
C ALA A 244 -10.82 -0.54 -18.91
N PHE A 245 -12.14 -0.60 -18.78
CA PHE A 245 -12.95 -1.75 -19.19
C PHE A 245 -14.05 -1.30 -20.12
N LYS A 246 -14.23 -2.06 -21.21
CA LYS A 246 -15.39 -1.95 -22.08
C LYS A 246 -16.52 -2.81 -21.50
N CYS A 247 -17.67 -2.18 -21.26
CA CYS A 247 -18.92 -2.79 -20.82
C CYS A 247 -19.97 -2.47 -21.87
N ASN A 248 -20.45 -3.50 -22.57
CA ASN A 248 -21.25 -3.33 -23.79
C ASN A 248 -20.55 -2.37 -24.77
N ASP A 249 -21.16 -1.24 -25.11
CA ASP A 249 -20.61 -0.25 -26.04
C ASP A 249 -19.87 0.93 -25.38
N LYS A 250 -19.78 0.96 -24.05
CA LYS A 250 -19.14 2.05 -23.30
C LYS A 250 -17.84 1.62 -22.66
N GLU A 251 -16.89 2.55 -22.59
CA GLU A 251 -15.58 2.33 -21.96
C GLU A 251 -15.43 3.16 -20.69
N GLU A 252 -15.36 2.46 -19.57
CA GLU A 252 -15.23 3.02 -18.23
C GLU A 252 -13.79 2.96 -17.75
N THR A 253 -13.28 4.08 -17.25
CA THR A 253 -11.91 4.20 -16.71
C THR A 253 -11.91 4.16 -15.19
N LEU A 254 -10.86 3.57 -14.63
CA LEU A 254 -10.53 3.59 -13.21
C LEU A 254 -9.13 4.16 -13.03
N GLU A 255 -9.01 5.18 -12.18
CA GLU A 255 -7.74 5.73 -11.75
C GLU A 255 -7.31 5.07 -10.44
N ILE A 256 -6.12 4.47 -10.45
CA ILE A 256 -5.56 3.65 -9.38
C ILE A 256 -4.37 4.38 -8.77
N ASP A 257 -4.59 4.94 -7.59
CA ASP A 257 -3.54 5.39 -6.70
C ASP A 257 -2.99 4.23 -5.86
N TYR A 258 -1.95 4.49 -5.05
CA TYR A 258 -1.38 3.48 -4.16
C TYR A 258 -2.38 2.90 -3.15
N GLN A 259 -3.28 3.71 -2.59
CA GLN A 259 -4.21 3.25 -1.55
C GLN A 259 -5.20 2.23 -2.13
N LEU A 260 -5.71 2.49 -3.32
CA LEU A 260 -6.54 1.54 -4.05
C LEU A 260 -5.72 0.32 -4.48
N TYR A 261 -4.49 0.51 -4.97
CA TYR A 261 -3.61 -0.61 -5.36
C TYR A 261 -3.32 -1.57 -4.20
N GLU A 262 -2.93 -1.04 -3.04
CA GLU A 262 -2.68 -1.83 -1.83
C GLU A 262 -3.94 -2.64 -1.44
N LYS A 263 -5.11 -2.00 -1.49
CA LYS A 263 -6.39 -2.68 -1.20
C LYS A 263 -6.70 -3.75 -2.24
N ILE A 264 -6.40 -3.51 -3.50
CA ILE A 264 -6.55 -4.52 -4.57
C ILE A 264 -5.72 -5.76 -4.24
N GLU A 265 -4.45 -5.60 -3.88
CA GLU A 265 -3.57 -6.72 -3.52
C GLU A 265 -4.07 -7.44 -2.25
N GLN A 266 -4.43 -6.71 -1.19
CA GLN A 266 -4.97 -7.31 0.04
C GLN A 266 -6.22 -8.16 -0.23
N MET A 267 -7.13 -7.65 -1.07
CA MET A 267 -8.36 -8.38 -1.42
C MET A 267 -8.10 -9.63 -2.25
N GLN A 268 -7.06 -9.64 -3.10
CA GLN A 268 -6.62 -10.86 -3.81
C GLN A 268 -6.14 -11.93 -2.83
N GLU A 269 -5.54 -11.52 -1.72
CA GLU A 269 -5.07 -12.41 -0.65
C GLU A 269 -6.18 -12.80 0.36
N GLY A 270 -7.45 -12.45 0.07
CA GLY A 270 -8.62 -12.84 0.86
C GLY A 270 -9.07 -11.81 1.90
N TYR A 271 -8.54 -10.59 1.87
CA TYR A 271 -9.02 -9.51 2.74
C TYR A 271 -10.47 -9.10 2.38
N CYS A 272 -11.35 -9.15 3.37
CA CYS A 272 -12.72 -8.67 3.24
C CYS A 272 -12.82 -7.19 3.63
N CYS A 273 -13.09 -6.31 2.66
CA CYS A 273 -13.24 -4.88 2.93
C CYS A 273 -14.32 -4.57 3.99
N THR A 274 -13.93 -3.75 4.96
CA THR A 274 -14.84 -3.18 5.96
C THR A 274 -15.66 -2.05 5.36
N ARG A 275 -16.68 -1.59 6.10
CA ARG A 275 -17.46 -0.40 5.70
C ARG A 275 -16.56 0.83 5.52
N ASN A 276 -15.61 1.02 6.45
CA ASN A 276 -14.67 2.15 6.40
C ASN A 276 -13.73 2.08 5.19
N ASP A 277 -13.33 0.87 4.74
CA ASP A 277 -12.53 0.73 3.52
C ASP A 277 -13.34 1.17 2.30
N LYS A 278 -14.62 0.76 2.21
CA LYS A 278 -15.49 1.15 1.10
C LYS A 278 -15.72 2.66 1.05
N GLU A 279 -15.84 3.30 2.22
CA GLU A 279 -15.96 4.77 2.33
C GLU A 279 -14.69 5.49 1.90
N LYS A 280 -13.49 4.89 2.06
CA LYS A 280 -12.23 5.45 1.58
C LYS A 280 -11.97 5.21 0.10
N LEU A 281 -12.52 4.13 -0.46
CA LEU A 281 -12.36 3.73 -1.87
C LEU A 281 -13.46 4.31 -2.77
N VAL A 282 -13.78 5.60 -2.60
CA VAL A 282 -14.88 6.29 -3.31
C VAL A 282 -14.77 6.14 -4.83
N LEU A 283 -13.58 6.36 -5.40
CA LEU A 283 -13.35 6.25 -6.84
C LEU A 283 -13.64 4.84 -7.38
N PHE A 284 -13.36 3.81 -6.58
CA PHE A 284 -13.68 2.43 -6.95
C PHE A 284 -15.18 2.14 -6.85
N VAL A 285 -15.85 2.67 -5.82
CA VAL A 285 -17.31 2.56 -5.68
C VAL A 285 -18.03 3.25 -6.83
N GLU A 286 -17.61 4.45 -7.21
CA GLU A 286 -18.15 5.16 -8.37
C GLU A 286 -17.88 4.40 -9.67
N PHE A 287 -16.68 3.83 -9.84
CA PHE A 287 -16.37 2.97 -10.97
C PHE A 287 -17.31 1.76 -11.01
N MET A 288 -17.53 1.06 -9.89
CA MET A 288 -18.48 -0.05 -9.80
C MET A 288 -19.90 0.36 -10.19
N GLN A 289 -20.37 1.53 -9.75
CA GLN A 289 -21.68 2.05 -10.14
C GLN A 289 -21.77 2.27 -11.65
N ARG A 290 -20.74 2.85 -12.28
CA ARG A 290 -20.71 3.02 -13.74
C ARG A 290 -20.69 1.70 -14.49
N ILE A 291 -19.98 0.69 -13.98
CA ILE A 291 -19.97 -0.66 -14.55
C ILE A 291 -21.38 -1.29 -14.47
N ILE A 292 -22.03 -1.20 -13.31
CA ILE A 292 -23.38 -1.74 -13.07
C ILE A 292 -24.43 -1.03 -13.96
N LEU A 293 -24.31 0.28 -14.17
CA LEU A 293 -25.22 1.03 -15.05
C LEU A 293 -25.23 0.54 -16.51
N HIS A 294 -24.18 -0.17 -16.94
CA HIS A 294 -24.09 -0.76 -18.28
C HIS A 294 -24.24 -2.29 -18.23
N GLY A 295 -24.82 -2.83 -17.16
CA GLY A 295 -25.17 -4.25 -17.07
C GLY A 295 -26.45 -4.58 -17.84
N ASN A 296 -27.01 -5.74 -17.53
CA ASN A 296 -28.18 -6.30 -18.20
C ASN A 296 -29.46 -6.37 -17.35
N MET A 297 -29.64 -5.47 -16.38
CA MET A 297 -30.77 -5.50 -15.43
C MET A 297 -32.14 -5.51 -16.11
N ASP A 298 -32.28 -4.79 -17.23
CA ASP A 298 -33.55 -4.69 -17.94
C ASP A 298 -33.94 -6.00 -18.63
N GLU A 299 -32.96 -6.85 -18.97
CA GLU A 299 -33.18 -8.16 -19.61
C GLU A 299 -33.20 -9.32 -18.60
N GLU A 300 -32.24 -9.39 -17.67
CA GLU A 300 -32.07 -10.53 -16.76
C GLU A 300 -31.54 -10.11 -15.39
N VAL A 301 -32.22 -10.58 -14.33
CA VAL A 301 -31.78 -10.44 -12.94
C VAL A 301 -31.84 -11.77 -12.21
N ILE A 302 -30.78 -12.08 -11.47
CA ILE A 302 -30.70 -13.26 -10.62
C ILE A 302 -30.99 -12.86 -9.17
N ILE A 303 -31.90 -13.59 -8.54
CA ILE A 303 -32.26 -13.44 -7.12
C ILE A 303 -31.87 -14.73 -6.39
N LYS A 304 -30.90 -14.64 -5.47
CA LYS A 304 -30.43 -15.76 -4.66
C LYS A 304 -30.93 -15.66 -3.23
N GLU A 305 -31.62 -16.69 -2.75
CA GLU A 305 -32.06 -16.77 -1.35
C GLU A 305 -30.89 -17.22 -0.45
N LYS A 306 -30.64 -16.47 0.63
CA LYS A 306 -29.47 -16.68 1.50
C LYS A 306 -29.55 -17.97 2.34
N SER A 307 -30.75 -18.36 2.77
CA SER A 307 -30.99 -19.50 3.66
C SER A 307 -31.00 -20.84 2.94
N THR A 308 -31.61 -20.90 1.77
CA THR A 308 -31.91 -22.14 1.04
C THR A 308 -31.00 -22.37 -0.16
N LYS A 309 -30.19 -21.37 -0.54
CA LYS A 309 -29.42 -21.32 -1.81
C LYS A 309 -30.28 -21.44 -3.07
N ASN A 310 -31.59 -21.24 -2.97
CA ASN A 310 -32.46 -21.20 -4.15
C ASN A 310 -32.05 -20.03 -5.05
N THR A 311 -31.96 -20.31 -6.34
CA THR A 311 -31.72 -19.28 -7.37
C THR A 311 -33.00 -19.07 -8.16
N PHE A 312 -33.40 -17.81 -8.29
CA PHE A 312 -34.52 -17.40 -9.12
C PHE A 312 -33.99 -16.46 -10.20
N VAL A 313 -34.59 -16.53 -11.38
CA VAL A 313 -34.26 -15.67 -12.53
C VAL A 313 -35.51 -14.92 -12.92
N LEU A 314 -35.37 -13.60 -13.03
CA LEU A 314 -36.36 -12.70 -13.62
C LEU A 314 -35.82 -12.30 -14.99
N GLU A 315 -36.50 -12.73 -16.05
CA GLU A 315 -36.08 -12.51 -17.44
C GLU A 315 -37.19 -11.78 -18.19
N TYR A 316 -36.84 -10.74 -18.94
CA TYR A 316 -37.76 -10.06 -19.84
C TYR A 316 -37.90 -10.86 -21.15
N ASN A 317 -39.12 -11.17 -21.54
CA ASN A 317 -39.41 -11.81 -22.82
C ASN A 317 -40.18 -10.82 -23.71
N ASP A 318 -39.58 -10.48 -24.85
CA ASP A 318 -40.14 -9.57 -25.86
C ASP A 318 -40.82 -10.33 -27.01
N PHE A 319 -40.80 -11.67 -27.01
CA PHE A 319 -41.38 -12.50 -28.05
C PHE A 319 -42.87 -12.80 -27.78
N GLY A 320 -43.74 -12.03 -28.43
CA GLY A 320 -45.19 -12.29 -28.54
C GLY A 320 -46.03 -11.60 -27.47
N ASP A 321 -45.67 -11.71 -26.20
CA ASP A 321 -46.27 -10.95 -25.09
C ASP A 321 -45.12 -10.32 -24.28
N GLU A 322 -44.98 -8.99 -24.30
CA GLU A 322 -44.01 -8.25 -23.48
C GLU A 322 -44.25 -8.52 -21.99
N LYS A 323 -43.56 -9.50 -21.41
CA LYS A 323 -43.77 -9.91 -20.01
C LYS A 323 -42.50 -10.38 -19.36
N TYR A 324 -42.39 -10.11 -18.05
CA TYR A 324 -41.36 -10.68 -17.21
C TYR A 324 -41.72 -12.11 -16.81
N ILE A 325 -40.79 -13.03 -17.01
CA ILE A 325 -40.90 -14.43 -16.61
C ILE A 325 -40.07 -14.62 -15.34
N PHE A 326 -40.71 -15.13 -14.27
CA PHE A 326 -40.04 -15.49 -13.04
C PHE A 326 -39.92 -17.01 -12.93
N ARG A 327 -38.70 -17.54 -12.92
CA ARG A 327 -38.44 -18.98 -12.83
C ARG A 327 -37.46 -19.32 -11.71
N ARG A 328 -37.59 -20.52 -11.15
CA ARG A 328 -36.60 -21.09 -10.20
C ARG A 328 -35.61 -21.93 -10.99
N GLU A 329 -34.32 -21.67 -10.81
CA GLU A 329 -33.24 -22.49 -11.34
C GLU A 329 -32.64 -23.34 -10.22
N ASN A 330 -32.52 -24.65 -10.47
CA ASN A 330 -31.75 -25.55 -9.63
C ASN A 330 -30.34 -25.61 -10.23
N ILE A 331 -29.41 -24.83 -9.66
CA ILE A 331 -27.98 -24.85 -10.02
C ILE A 331 -27.23 -25.76 -9.06
#